data_AF-A0A2S0MD98-F1
#
_entry.id   AF-A0A2S0MD98-F1
#
_cell.length_a   1.000
_cell.length_b   1.000
_cell.length_c   1.000
_cell.angle_alpha   90.00
_cell.angle_beta   90.00
_cell.angle_gamma   90.00
#
_symmetry.space_group_name_H-M   'P 1'
#
loop_
_entity.id
_entity.type
_entity.pdbx_description
1 polymer ?
#
loop_
_entity_poly.entity_id
_entity_poly.type
_entity_poly.pdbx_seq_one_letter_code
_entity_poly.pdbx_strand_id
1 'polypeptide(L)'
;MKRIDCTIDFVSPYAYLAFEELPRALQGLSYEVRYQPVLFAALLNAHGQRGPAEIAPKRDWIYRHALWQAEVLGIPMQMPAAHPFNPLALLRLAWACARQGSPNRYVCETVFRHVWRAEGAAADDADRLAQLTAQLAPARDPASAEVKLALKQATDAAQAAGVFGVPTFAVDGRLFWGLDALPMLRAHLEGDARVDAVWQRAASVAQGVHRPIQAASDASGPVG
;
A
#
# COMPACT_ATOMS: atom_id res chain seq x y z
N MET A 1 -4.39 -22.29 -9.26
CA MET A 1 -4.86 -20.97 -8.79
C MET A 1 -3.66 -20.04 -8.72
N LYS A 2 -3.75 -18.83 -9.28
CA LYS A 2 -2.66 -17.84 -9.20
C LYS A 2 -2.66 -17.17 -7.83
N ARG A 3 -1.47 -16.83 -7.32
CA ARG A 3 -1.31 -16.13 -6.05
C ARG A 3 -0.77 -14.72 -6.31
N ILE A 4 -1.42 -13.74 -5.71
CA ILE A 4 -1.11 -12.32 -5.83
C ILE A 4 -0.64 -11.83 -4.47
N ASP A 5 0.58 -11.34 -4.38
CA ASP A 5 1.06 -10.64 -3.19
C ASP A 5 0.75 -9.16 -3.35
N CYS A 6 -0.14 -8.64 -2.49
CA CYS A 6 -0.63 -7.26 -2.53
C CYS A 6 0.06 -6.42 -1.45
N THR A 7 1.08 -5.67 -1.84
CA THR A 7 1.84 -4.79 -0.97
C THR A 7 1.09 -3.47 -0.77
N ILE A 8 0.84 -3.10 0.49
CA ILE A 8 -0.01 -1.96 0.86
C ILE A 8 0.58 -1.16 2.03
N ASP A 9 0.20 0.10 2.14
CA ASP A 9 0.33 0.89 3.38
C ASP A 9 -0.99 1.65 3.56
N PHE A 10 -1.52 1.67 4.79
CA PHE A 10 -2.79 2.28 5.13
C PHE A 10 -2.78 3.81 4.96
N VAL A 11 -1.60 4.43 4.91
CA VAL A 11 -1.46 5.86 4.57
C VAL A 11 -1.77 6.17 3.11
N SER A 12 -1.76 5.19 2.20
CA SER A 12 -1.92 5.48 0.77
C SER A 12 -3.40 5.51 0.35
N PRO A 13 -3.92 6.65 -0.15
CA PRO A 13 -5.29 6.73 -0.66
C PRO A 13 -5.49 5.80 -1.87
N TYR A 14 -4.49 5.66 -2.74
CA TYR A 14 -4.57 4.76 -3.89
C TYR A 14 -4.50 3.29 -3.49
N ALA A 15 -3.83 2.95 -2.38
CA ALA A 15 -3.84 1.58 -1.87
C ALA A 15 -5.22 1.20 -1.34
N TYR A 16 -5.91 2.13 -0.67
CA TYR A 16 -7.30 1.94 -0.26
C TYR A 16 -8.23 1.74 -1.46
N LEU A 17 -8.18 2.61 -2.46
CA LEU A 17 -9.01 2.50 -3.65
C LEU A 17 -8.77 1.18 -4.39
N ALA A 18 -7.52 0.81 -4.61
CA ALA A 18 -7.20 -0.45 -5.29
C ALA A 18 -7.60 -1.68 -4.46
N PHE A 19 -7.52 -1.60 -3.13
CA PHE A 19 -7.95 -2.67 -2.24
C PHE A 19 -9.47 -2.94 -2.33
N GLU A 20 -10.29 -1.89 -2.33
CA GLU A 20 -11.74 -1.99 -2.47
C GLU A 20 -12.13 -2.41 -3.91
N GLU A 21 -11.41 -1.94 -4.92
CA GLU A 21 -11.68 -2.23 -6.33
C GLU A 21 -11.23 -3.64 -6.77
N LEU A 22 -10.18 -4.20 -6.16
CA LEU A 22 -9.56 -5.47 -6.58
C LEU A 22 -10.55 -6.62 -6.81
N PRO A 23 -11.54 -6.89 -5.93
CA PRO A 23 -12.51 -7.98 -6.14
C PRO A 23 -13.36 -7.77 -7.40
N ARG A 24 -13.74 -6.53 -7.70
CA ARG A 24 -14.50 -6.19 -8.91
C ARG A 24 -13.61 -6.30 -10.15
N ALA A 25 -12.40 -5.77 -10.08
CA ALA A 25 -11.43 -5.82 -11.18
C ALA A 25 -11.11 -7.26 -11.62
N LEU A 26 -11.00 -8.19 -10.67
CA LEU A 26 -10.65 -9.59 -10.93
C LEU A 26 -11.84 -10.55 -10.92
N GLN A 27 -13.07 -10.02 -10.92
CA GLN A 27 -14.28 -10.83 -10.93
C GLN A 27 -14.27 -11.82 -12.11
N GLY A 28 -14.60 -13.08 -11.81
CA GLY A 28 -14.61 -14.19 -12.76
C GLY A 28 -13.30 -14.99 -12.84
N LEU A 29 -12.24 -14.55 -12.17
CA LEU A 29 -10.94 -15.23 -12.16
C LEU A 29 -10.72 -16.06 -10.88
N SER A 30 -9.93 -17.13 -10.97
CA SER A 30 -9.50 -17.92 -9.81
C SER A 30 -8.14 -17.45 -9.31
N TYR A 31 -8.12 -16.77 -8.16
CA TYR A 31 -6.91 -16.23 -7.54
C TYR A 31 -6.97 -16.24 -6.01
N GLU A 32 -5.79 -16.19 -5.40
CA GLU A 32 -5.59 -15.96 -3.96
C GLU A 32 -4.83 -14.64 -3.79
N VAL A 33 -5.22 -13.83 -2.80
CA VAL A 33 -4.49 -12.60 -2.44
C VAL A 33 -3.88 -12.75 -1.06
N ARG A 34 -2.58 -12.49 -0.97
CA ARG A 34 -1.86 -12.30 0.31
C ARG A 34 -1.56 -10.82 0.49
N TYR A 35 -2.15 -10.19 1.50
CA TYR A 35 -1.87 -8.80 1.81
C TYR A 35 -0.55 -8.66 2.56
N GLN A 36 0.29 -7.74 2.13
CA GLN A 36 1.60 -7.45 2.72
C GLN A 36 1.64 -5.98 3.15
N PRO A 37 1.14 -5.63 4.36
CA PRO A 37 1.32 -4.28 4.89
C PRO A 37 2.81 -3.99 5.11
N VAL A 38 3.30 -2.90 4.52
CA VAL A 38 4.70 -2.46 4.60
C VAL A 38 4.75 -0.99 5.01
N LEU A 39 5.92 -0.52 5.43
CA LEU A 39 6.15 0.90 5.68
C LEU A 39 6.53 1.62 4.38
N PHE A 40 5.60 2.36 3.78
CA PHE A 40 5.84 3.05 2.50
C PHE A 40 6.97 4.08 2.59
N ALA A 41 7.11 4.77 3.73
CA ALA A 41 8.22 5.69 3.96
C ALA A 41 9.60 5.03 3.80
N ALA A 42 9.75 3.75 4.17
CA ALA A 42 11.01 3.03 3.99
C ALA A 42 11.31 2.76 2.49
N LEU A 43 10.29 2.44 1.69
CA LEU A 43 10.44 2.27 0.24
C LEU A 43 10.87 3.58 -0.43
N LEU A 44 10.28 4.71 -0.02
CA LEU A 44 10.64 6.04 -0.52
C LEU A 44 12.09 6.41 -0.15
N ASN A 45 12.48 6.17 1.12
CA ASN A 45 13.82 6.45 1.61
C ASN A 45 14.88 5.64 0.86
N ALA A 46 14.61 4.37 0.54
CA ALA A 46 15.51 3.53 -0.26
C ALA A 46 15.82 4.11 -1.64
N HIS A 47 14.94 4.99 -2.15
CA HIS A 47 15.10 5.68 -3.43
C HIS A 47 15.42 7.18 -3.30
N GLY A 48 15.67 7.69 -2.09
CA GLY A 48 15.90 9.11 -1.84
C GLY A 48 14.71 10.00 -2.20
N GLN A 49 13.48 9.47 -2.10
CA GLN A 49 12.26 10.16 -2.49
C GLN A 49 11.54 10.73 -1.27
N ARG A 50 10.98 11.93 -1.43
CA ARG A 50 9.95 12.44 -0.53
C ARG A 50 8.61 11.78 -0.87
N GLY A 51 7.77 11.56 0.14
CA GLY A 51 6.40 11.14 -0.06
C GLY A 51 5.65 12.11 -1.00
N PRO A 52 4.84 11.60 -1.96
CA PRO A 52 4.12 12.47 -2.88
C PRO A 52 3.25 13.52 -2.19
N ALA A 53 2.64 13.18 -1.05
CA ALA A 53 1.82 14.08 -0.24
C ALA A 53 2.62 15.08 0.61
N GLU A 54 3.94 14.94 0.70
CA GLU A 54 4.82 15.93 1.35
C GLU A 54 5.17 17.09 0.42
N ILE A 55 4.86 16.97 -0.88
CA ILE A 55 5.07 18.01 -1.89
C ILE A 55 3.73 18.70 -2.13
N ALA A 56 3.56 19.93 -1.63
CA ALA A 56 2.28 20.64 -1.57
C ALA A 56 1.41 20.56 -2.85
N PRO A 57 1.90 20.94 -4.06
CA PRO A 57 1.07 20.86 -5.26
C PRO A 57 0.70 19.41 -5.65
N LYS A 58 1.57 18.42 -5.39
CA LYS A 58 1.26 17.01 -5.61
C LYS A 58 0.23 16.50 -4.60
N ARG A 59 0.35 16.91 -3.34
CA ARG A 59 -0.62 16.60 -2.29
C ARG A 59 -2.03 17.04 -2.68
N ASP A 60 -2.18 18.30 -3.08
CA ASP A 60 -3.49 18.86 -3.44
C ASP A 60 -4.10 18.11 -4.63
N TRP A 61 -3.29 17.75 -5.63
CA TRP A 61 -3.73 16.92 -6.75
C TRP A 61 -4.15 15.52 -6.30
N ILE A 62 -3.33 14.85 -5.47
CA ILE A 62 -3.63 13.50 -4.96
C ILE A 62 -4.97 13.48 -4.22
N TYR A 63 -5.28 14.50 -3.43
CA TYR A 63 -6.54 14.55 -2.67
C TYR A 63 -7.73 14.67 -3.60
N ARG A 64 -7.68 15.62 -4.55
CA ARG A 64 -8.74 15.80 -5.55
C ARG A 64 -8.93 14.54 -6.40
N HIS A 65 -7.83 13.96 -6.87
CA HIS A 65 -7.88 12.80 -7.75
C HIS A 65 -8.34 11.53 -7.02
N ALA A 66 -7.88 11.28 -5.79
CA ALA A 66 -8.32 10.13 -5.01
C ALA A 66 -9.83 10.20 -4.68
N LEU A 67 -10.32 11.36 -4.26
CA LEU A 67 -11.75 11.57 -4.01
C LEU A 67 -12.57 11.42 -5.31
N TRP A 68 -12.10 11.96 -6.43
CA TRP A 68 -12.75 11.76 -7.73
C TRP A 68 -12.81 10.29 -8.14
N GLN A 69 -11.71 9.54 -7.97
CA GLN A 69 -11.67 8.11 -8.27
C GLN A 69 -12.64 7.32 -7.37
N ALA A 70 -12.73 7.67 -6.08
CA ALA A 70 -13.73 7.10 -5.18
C ALA A 70 -15.17 7.29 -5.70
N GLU A 71 -15.53 8.50 -6.13
CA GLU A 71 -16.85 8.80 -6.72
C GLU A 71 -17.11 7.97 -7.98
N VAL A 72 -16.15 7.94 -8.92
CA VAL A 72 -16.27 7.18 -10.18
C VAL A 72 -16.42 5.68 -9.94
N LEU A 73 -15.71 5.14 -8.95
CA LEU A 73 -15.71 3.71 -8.62
C LEU A 73 -16.85 3.33 -7.65
N GLY A 74 -17.59 4.29 -7.11
CA GLY A 74 -18.62 4.05 -6.08
C GLY A 74 -18.04 3.55 -4.75
N ILE A 75 -16.80 3.93 -4.42
CA ILE A 75 -16.12 3.53 -3.18
C ILE A 75 -16.29 4.64 -2.15
N PRO A 76 -16.95 4.40 -1.00
CA PRO A 76 -17.03 5.41 0.06
C PRO A 76 -15.64 5.81 0.55
N MET A 77 -15.30 7.08 0.44
CA MET A 77 -13.97 7.58 0.81
C MET A 77 -14.07 9.00 1.37
N GLN A 78 -13.33 9.24 2.45
CA GLN A 78 -13.21 10.53 3.10
C GLN A 78 -11.76 10.73 3.53
N MET A 79 -11.26 11.97 3.42
CA MET A 79 -9.92 12.29 3.90
C MET A 79 -9.90 12.26 5.44
N PRO A 80 -8.84 11.73 6.08
CA PRO A 80 -8.68 11.84 7.53
C PRO A 80 -8.39 13.29 7.95
N ALA A 81 -8.46 13.58 9.26
CA ALA A 81 -8.19 14.92 9.81
C ALA A 81 -6.84 15.51 9.38
N ALA A 82 -5.82 14.65 9.23
CA ALA A 82 -4.51 15.02 8.74
C ALA A 82 -3.95 13.93 7.83
N HIS A 83 -3.31 14.34 6.74
CA HIS A 83 -2.58 13.46 5.84
C HIS A 83 -1.36 14.19 5.25
N PRO A 84 -0.20 13.52 5.08
CA PRO A 84 0.08 12.16 5.56
C PRO A 84 0.14 12.10 7.10
N PHE A 85 -0.14 10.92 7.66
CA PHE A 85 -0.04 10.62 9.10
C PHE A 85 0.97 9.47 9.32
N ASN A 86 1.32 9.16 10.56
CA ASN A 86 2.21 8.04 10.88
C ASN A 86 1.43 6.70 10.90
N PRO A 87 1.67 5.77 9.96
CA PRO A 87 0.87 4.54 9.85
C PRO A 87 1.35 3.40 10.76
N LEU A 88 2.44 3.57 11.53
CA LEU A 88 3.11 2.47 12.23
C LEU A 88 2.18 1.71 13.20
N ALA A 89 1.31 2.40 13.93
CA ALA A 89 0.37 1.76 14.85
C ALA A 89 -0.59 0.85 14.09
N LEU A 90 -1.14 1.32 12.96
CA LEU A 90 -2.06 0.58 12.11
C LEU A 90 -1.39 -0.61 11.42
N LEU A 91 -0.17 -0.41 10.89
CA LEU A 91 0.63 -1.46 10.26
C LEU A 91 0.95 -2.59 11.24
N ARG A 92 1.40 -2.23 12.45
CA ARG A 92 1.70 -3.20 13.51
C ARG A 92 0.44 -3.93 13.97
N LEU A 93 -0.68 -3.22 14.13
CA LEU A 93 -1.94 -3.85 14.49
C LEU A 93 -2.37 -4.90 13.45
N ALA A 94 -2.25 -4.59 12.16
CA ALA A 94 -2.55 -5.56 11.10
C ALA A 94 -1.67 -6.81 11.23
N TRP A 95 -0.36 -6.65 11.39
CA TRP A 95 0.58 -7.76 11.58
C TRP A 95 0.34 -8.56 12.86
N ALA A 96 -0.08 -7.91 13.94
CA ALA A 96 -0.45 -8.57 15.19
C ALA A 96 -1.67 -9.49 15.03
N CYS A 97 -2.55 -9.19 14.07
CA CYS A 97 -3.71 -10.02 13.72
C CYS A 97 -3.39 -11.16 12.75
N ALA A 98 -2.19 -11.20 12.14
CA ALA A 98 -1.84 -12.27 11.21
C ALA A 98 -1.86 -13.63 11.94
N ARG A 99 -2.49 -14.64 11.34
CA ARG A 99 -2.54 -16.01 11.90
C ARG A 99 -1.85 -17.03 11.01
N GLN A 100 -1.82 -16.78 9.70
CA GLN A 100 -1.26 -17.68 8.69
C GLN A 100 -0.29 -16.90 7.79
N GLY A 101 0.81 -16.44 8.37
CA GLY A 101 1.87 -15.73 7.64
C GLY A 101 1.59 -14.25 7.39
N SER A 102 0.38 -13.85 6.96
CA SER A 102 0.04 -12.44 6.73
C SER A 102 -1.35 -12.04 7.23
N PRO A 103 -1.65 -10.74 7.37
CA PRO A 103 -2.99 -10.27 7.68
C PRO A 103 -3.98 -10.68 6.59
N ASN A 104 -5.21 -11.01 6.98
CA ASN A 104 -6.25 -11.39 6.03
C ASN A 104 -7.00 -10.15 5.50
N ARG A 105 -7.89 -10.37 4.52
CA ARG A 105 -8.69 -9.28 3.93
C ARG A 105 -9.49 -8.50 4.97
N TYR A 106 -10.14 -9.18 5.91
CA TYR A 106 -10.97 -8.56 6.94
C TYR A 106 -10.18 -7.56 7.79
N VAL A 107 -8.98 -7.96 8.24
CA VAL A 107 -8.08 -7.10 9.02
C VAL A 107 -7.70 -5.87 8.21
N CYS A 108 -7.18 -6.06 6.99
CA CYS A 108 -6.76 -4.94 6.13
C CYS A 108 -7.92 -4.00 5.79
N GLU A 109 -9.11 -4.54 5.47
CA GLU A 109 -10.31 -3.76 5.16
C GLU A 109 -10.74 -2.92 6.36
N THR A 110 -10.76 -3.51 7.55
CA THR A 110 -11.16 -2.83 8.79
C THR A 110 -10.21 -1.67 9.11
N VAL A 111 -8.90 -1.88 8.96
CA VAL A 111 -7.89 -0.83 9.16
C VAL A 111 -8.00 0.27 8.10
N PHE A 112 -8.19 -0.09 6.83
CA PHE A 112 -8.41 0.90 5.77
C PHE A 112 -9.66 1.74 6.03
N ARG A 113 -10.77 1.12 6.43
CA ARG A 113 -12.02 1.83 6.73
C ARG A 113 -11.90 2.73 7.95
N HIS A 114 -11.12 2.33 8.97
CA HIS A 114 -10.76 3.21 10.08
C HIS A 114 -10.06 4.49 9.61
N VAL A 115 -9.25 4.43 8.55
CA VAL A 115 -8.59 5.64 8.02
C VAL A 115 -9.53 6.42 7.09
N TRP A 116 -10.12 5.75 6.11
CA TRP A 116 -10.71 6.40 4.93
C TRP A 116 -12.24 6.47 4.95
N ARG A 117 -12.90 5.99 6.01
CA ARG A 117 -14.36 6.08 6.19
C ARG A 117 -14.76 6.65 7.56
N ALA A 118 -13.88 7.42 8.18
CA ALA A 118 -14.05 7.89 9.55
C ALA A 118 -14.46 9.36 9.68
N GLU A 119 -15.18 9.91 8.70
CA GLU A 119 -15.80 11.24 8.85
C GLU A 119 -14.81 12.35 9.23
N GLY A 120 -13.60 12.31 8.66
CA GLY A 120 -12.55 13.30 8.93
C GLY A 120 -11.86 13.13 10.28
N ALA A 121 -12.10 12.05 11.02
CA ALA A 121 -11.42 11.84 12.29
C ALA A 121 -9.94 11.41 12.11
N ALA A 122 -9.09 11.69 13.10
CA ALA A 122 -7.66 11.42 13.06
C ALA A 122 -7.34 9.93 13.08
N ALA A 123 -6.49 9.46 12.15
CA ALA A 123 -6.18 8.05 11.98
C ALA A 123 -5.37 7.45 13.15
N ASP A 124 -4.67 8.30 13.89
CA ASP A 124 -3.79 8.01 15.02
C ASP A 124 -4.37 8.42 16.38
N ASP A 125 -5.65 8.77 16.43
CA ASP A 125 -6.36 9.03 17.69
C ASP A 125 -6.32 7.80 18.61
N ALA A 126 -5.95 8.02 19.88
CA ALA A 126 -5.67 6.93 20.82
C ALA A 126 -6.92 6.10 21.17
N ASP A 127 -8.06 6.75 21.38
CA ASP A 127 -9.31 6.06 21.74
C ASP A 127 -9.82 5.25 20.56
N ARG A 128 -9.75 5.80 19.35
CA ARG A 128 -10.12 5.08 18.14
C ARG A 128 -9.17 3.90 17.85
N LEU A 129 -7.87 4.06 18.09
CA LEU A 129 -6.91 2.96 17.97
C LEU A 129 -7.19 1.84 19.00
N ALA A 130 -7.58 2.21 20.22
CA ALA A 130 -7.99 1.24 21.24
C ALA A 130 -9.26 0.48 20.82
N GLN A 131 -10.28 1.18 20.31
CA GLN A 131 -11.50 0.56 19.78
C GLN A 131 -11.22 -0.36 18.59
N LEU A 132 -10.39 0.09 17.65
CA LEU A 132 -9.96 -0.72 16.50
C LEU A 132 -9.21 -1.98 16.95
N THR A 133 -8.33 -1.86 17.94
CA THR A 133 -7.59 -2.99 18.51
C THR A 133 -8.53 -3.98 19.17
N ALA A 134 -9.50 -3.51 19.95
CA ALA A 134 -10.51 -4.34 20.57
C ALA A 134 -11.39 -5.08 19.53
N GLN A 135 -11.79 -4.39 18.46
CA GLN A 135 -12.56 -4.97 17.36
C GLN A 135 -11.79 -6.10 16.65
N LEU A 136 -10.51 -5.87 16.37
CA LEU A 136 -9.68 -6.82 15.62
C LEU A 136 -9.15 -7.97 16.48
N ALA A 137 -9.12 -7.80 17.80
CA ALA A 137 -8.68 -8.79 18.78
C ALA A 137 -7.36 -9.51 18.35
N PRO A 138 -6.24 -8.76 18.25
CA PRO A 138 -5.00 -9.31 17.70
C PRO A 138 -4.50 -10.49 18.53
N ALA A 139 -3.93 -11.49 17.86
CA ALA A 139 -3.41 -12.70 18.52
C ALA A 139 -2.10 -12.45 19.28
N ARG A 140 -1.46 -11.30 19.02
CA ARG A 140 -0.17 -10.88 19.57
C ARG A 140 -0.28 -9.42 20.01
N ASP A 141 0.61 -8.99 20.88
CA ASP A 141 0.74 -7.58 21.21
C ASP A 141 1.30 -6.80 20.00
N PRO A 142 0.59 -5.77 19.47
CA PRO A 142 1.10 -4.90 18.39
C PRO A 142 2.43 -4.20 18.71
N ALA A 143 2.76 -4.00 19.99
CA ALA A 143 4.01 -3.38 20.42
C ALA A 143 5.18 -4.38 20.55
N SER A 144 4.91 -5.68 20.45
CA SER A 144 5.92 -6.73 20.61
C SER A 144 7.06 -6.65 19.60
N ALA A 145 8.23 -7.15 20.00
CA ALA A 145 9.40 -7.23 19.13
C ALA A 145 9.14 -8.12 17.89
N GLU A 146 8.36 -9.19 18.05
CA GLU A 146 7.96 -10.09 16.96
C GLU A 146 7.16 -9.35 15.88
N VAL A 147 6.15 -8.55 16.26
CA VAL A 147 5.34 -7.78 15.31
C VAL A 147 6.15 -6.70 14.61
N LYS A 148 7.05 -6.02 15.35
CA LYS A 148 7.98 -5.03 14.77
C LYS A 148 8.90 -5.69 13.74
N LEU A 149 9.42 -6.87 14.05
CA LEU A 149 10.27 -7.64 13.15
C LEU A 149 9.51 -8.09 11.90
N ALA A 150 8.27 -8.58 12.04
CA ALA A 150 7.44 -9.00 10.92
C ALA A 150 7.19 -7.86 9.93
N LEU A 151 6.83 -6.67 10.41
CA LEU A 151 6.67 -5.48 9.57
C LEU A 151 7.98 -5.10 8.87
N LYS A 152 9.11 -5.14 9.58
CA LYS A 152 10.42 -4.85 9.00
C LYS A 152 10.75 -5.85 7.89
N GLN A 153 10.63 -7.14 8.16
CA GLN A 153 10.93 -8.21 7.19
C GLN A 153 10.04 -8.13 5.96
N ALA A 154 8.75 -7.83 6.11
CA ALA A 154 7.85 -7.64 4.97
C ALA A 154 8.26 -6.43 4.11
N THR A 155 8.69 -5.34 4.76
CA THR A 155 9.17 -4.13 4.08
C THR A 155 10.49 -4.40 3.34
N ASP A 156 11.45 -5.04 4.00
CA ASP A 156 12.74 -5.42 3.40
C ASP A 156 12.54 -6.38 2.22
N ALA A 157 11.63 -7.36 2.35
CA ALA A 157 11.32 -8.31 1.29
C ALA A 157 10.65 -7.63 0.08
N ALA A 158 9.75 -6.68 0.31
CA ALA A 158 9.14 -5.89 -0.76
C ALA A 158 10.20 -5.07 -1.52
N GLN A 159 11.10 -4.42 -0.80
CA GLN A 159 12.21 -3.67 -1.40
C GLN A 159 13.14 -4.57 -2.21
N ALA A 160 13.53 -5.73 -1.66
CA ALA A 160 14.36 -6.71 -2.36
C ALA A 160 13.69 -7.28 -3.64
N ALA A 161 12.36 -7.34 -3.66
CA ALA A 161 11.58 -7.75 -4.83
C ALA A 161 11.42 -6.63 -5.88
N GLY A 162 11.96 -5.43 -5.65
CA GLY A 162 11.85 -4.29 -6.56
C GLY A 162 10.57 -3.47 -6.39
N VAL A 163 9.81 -3.67 -5.30
CA VAL A 163 8.65 -2.83 -4.99
C VAL A 163 9.14 -1.44 -4.57
N PHE A 164 8.70 -0.41 -5.31
CA PHE A 164 9.06 0.98 -5.07
C PHE A 164 7.89 1.85 -4.57
N GLY A 165 6.68 1.29 -4.54
CA GLY A 165 5.48 2.03 -4.14
C GLY A 165 4.30 1.13 -3.78
N VAL A 166 3.23 1.77 -3.28
CA VAL A 166 1.99 1.09 -2.86
C VAL A 166 0.76 1.73 -3.52
N PRO A 167 -0.27 0.94 -3.90
CA PRO A 167 -0.31 -0.52 -3.84
C PRO A 167 0.55 -1.15 -4.95
N THR A 168 1.13 -2.32 -4.69
CA THR A 168 1.77 -3.14 -5.73
C THR A 168 1.23 -4.56 -5.67
N PHE A 169 0.90 -5.13 -6.82
CA PHE A 169 0.45 -6.51 -6.98
C PHE A 169 1.57 -7.32 -7.65
N ALA A 170 2.11 -8.30 -6.94
CA ALA A 170 3.13 -9.20 -7.46
C ALA A 170 2.51 -10.56 -7.83
N VAL A 171 2.71 -11.01 -9.07
CA VAL A 171 2.25 -12.31 -9.56
C VAL A 171 3.15 -12.80 -10.70
N ASP A 172 3.48 -14.09 -10.72
CA ASP A 172 4.34 -14.72 -11.75
C ASP A 172 5.69 -13.98 -11.98
N GLY A 173 6.28 -13.45 -10.92
CA GLY A 173 7.55 -12.70 -10.99
C GLY A 173 7.43 -11.30 -11.60
N ARG A 174 6.20 -10.78 -11.82
CA ARG A 174 5.91 -9.44 -12.34
C ARG A 174 5.30 -8.56 -11.28
N LEU A 175 5.54 -7.25 -11.38
CA LEU A 175 4.99 -6.23 -10.50
C LEU A 175 4.03 -5.33 -11.28
N PHE A 176 2.82 -5.16 -10.75
CA PHE A 176 1.80 -4.24 -11.25
C PHE A 176 1.54 -3.20 -10.17
N TRP A 177 1.96 -1.94 -10.40
CA TRP A 177 1.91 -0.88 -9.39
C TRP A 177 0.77 0.09 -9.68
N GLY A 178 -0.06 0.36 -8.66
CA GLY A 178 -1.14 1.34 -8.72
C GLY A 178 -2.55 0.77 -8.93
N LEU A 179 -3.54 1.62 -8.68
CA LEU A 179 -4.96 1.37 -8.99
C LEU A 179 -5.19 1.20 -10.50
N ASP A 180 -4.50 2.02 -11.28
CA ASP A 180 -4.52 2.06 -12.74
C ASP A 180 -3.87 0.83 -13.40
N ALA A 181 -3.09 0.04 -12.65
CA ALA A 181 -2.54 -1.22 -13.13
C ALA A 181 -3.50 -2.41 -13.02
N LEU A 182 -4.66 -2.27 -12.36
CA LEU A 182 -5.63 -3.37 -12.22
C LEU A 182 -6.12 -3.95 -13.56
N PRO A 183 -6.42 -3.14 -14.61
CA PRO A 183 -6.75 -3.69 -15.92
C PRO A 183 -5.61 -4.50 -16.55
N MET A 184 -4.35 -4.07 -16.35
CA MET A 184 -3.18 -4.80 -16.85
C MET A 184 -2.94 -6.10 -16.07
N LEU A 185 -3.13 -6.07 -14.75
CA LEU A 185 -3.10 -7.26 -13.90
C LEU A 185 -4.17 -8.27 -14.34
N ARG A 186 -5.40 -7.82 -14.59
CA ARG A 186 -6.47 -8.69 -15.11
C ARG A 186 -6.05 -9.33 -16.43
N ALA A 187 -5.59 -8.54 -17.40
CA ALA A 187 -5.15 -9.02 -18.70
C ALA A 187 -4.04 -10.08 -18.57
N HIS A 188 -3.09 -9.89 -17.63
CA HIS A 188 -2.05 -10.88 -17.33
C HIS A 188 -2.64 -12.20 -16.82
N LEU A 189 -3.61 -12.13 -15.89
CA LEU A 189 -4.25 -13.32 -15.33
C LEU A 189 -5.14 -14.07 -16.34
N GLU A 190 -5.66 -13.37 -17.35
CA GLU A 190 -6.41 -13.93 -18.48
C GLU A 190 -5.51 -14.50 -19.58
N GLY A 191 -4.19 -14.30 -19.49
CA GLY A 191 -3.23 -14.78 -20.50
C GLY A 191 -3.18 -13.93 -21.78
N ASP A 192 -3.50 -12.64 -21.69
CA ASP A 192 -3.42 -11.73 -22.83
C ASP A 192 -1.95 -11.54 -23.28
N ALA A 193 -1.62 -12.08 -24.46
CA ALA A 193 -0.29 -12.01 -25.06
C ALA A 193 0.24 -10.58 -25.27
N ARG A 194 -0.64 -9.56 -25.28
CA ARG A 194 -0.22 -8.16 -25.33
C ARG A 194 0.60 -7.77 -24.10
N VAL A 195 0.31 -8.35 -22.94
CA VAL A 195 1.07 -8.09 -21.70
C VAL A 195 2.52 -8.52 -21.87
N ASP A 196 2.76 -9.73 -22.41
CA ASP A 196 4.11 -10.23 -22.66
C ASP A 196 4.84 -9.37 -23.70
N ALA A 197 4.15 -9.01 -24.78
CA ALA A 197 4.72 -8.17 -25.83
C ALA A 197 5.16 -6.80 -25.32
N VAL A 198 4.35 -6.13 -24.49
CA VAL A 198 4.73 -4.83 -23.91
C VAL A 198 5.84 -4.97 -22.86
N TRP A 199 5.87 -6.07 -22.11
CA TRP A 199 6.94 -6.34 -21.14
C TRP A 199 8.30 -6.48 -21.82
N GLN A 200 8.38 -7.28 -22.89
CA GLN A 200 9.62 -7.49 -23.65
C GLN A 200 10.07 -6.23 -24.37
N ARG A 201 9.13 -5.50 -25.00
CA ARG A 201 9.45 -4.23 -25.67
C ARG A 201 9.96 -3.17 -24.69
N ALA A 202 9.42 -3.12 -23.46
CA ALA A 202 9.91 -2.21 -22.43
C ALA A 202 11.33 -2.60 -21.98
N ALA A 203 11.62 -3.90 -21.85
CA ALA A 203 12.94 -4.41 -21.43
C ALA A 203 14.06 -4.09 -22.43
N SER A 204 13.74 -3.87 -23.72
CA SER A 204 14.72 -3.48 -24.73
C SER A 204 15.09 -1.99 -24.71
N VAL A 205 14.39 -1.16 -23.91
CA VAL A 205 14.66 0.28 -23.84
C VAL A 205 15.85 0.53 -22.92
N ALA A 206 16.94 1.05 -23.48
CA ALA A 206 18.09 1.48 -22.70
C ALA A 206 17.74 2.72 -21.85
N GLN A 207 18.26 2.76 -20.62
CA GLN A 207 18.18 3.97 -19.80
C GLN A 207 19.00 5.09 -20.46
N GLY A 208 18.34 6.21 -20.79
CA GLY A 208 19.00 7.35 -21.44
C GLY A 208 19.91 8.12 -20.48
N VAL A 209 19.32 8.97 -19.62
CA VAL A 209 20.08 9.75 -18.65
C VAL A 209 20.16 9.00 -17.32
N HIS A 210 21.38 8.77 -16.84
CA HIS A 210 21.63 8.22 -15.52
C HIS A 210 22.07 9.33 -14.57
N ARG A 211 21.25 9.60 -13.54
CA ARG A 211 21.62 10.48 -12.41
C ARG A 211 21.62 9.63 -11.15
N PRO A 212 22.75 9.54 -10.43
CA PRO A 212 22.80 8.78 -9.19
C PRO A 212 21.84 9.41 -8.16
N ILE A 213 21.24 8.57 -7.34
CA ILE A 213 20.44 9.02 -6.20
C ILE A 213 21.40 9.73 -5.25
N GLN A 214 21.19 11.03 -5.04
CA GLN A 214 21.90 11.75 -3.99
C GLN A 214 21.33 11.27 -2.66
N ALA A 215 22.19 10.72 -1.80
CA ALA A 215 21.80 10.43 -0.42
C ALA A 215 21.24 11.71 0.21
N ALA A 216 20.07 11.62 0.85
CA ALA A 216 19.54 12.74 1.60
C ALA A 216 20.60 13.16 2.64
N SER A 217 21.09 14.39 2.54
CA SER A 217 21.89 14.99 3.61
C SER A 217 21.01 15.06 4.85
N ASP A 218 21.46 14.48 5.97
CA ASP A 218 20.76 14.51 7.25
C ASP A 218 20.40 15.94 7.65
N ALA A 219 19.17 16.36 7.34
CA ALA A 219 18.53 17.51 7.96
C ALA A 219 17.79 17.02 9.21
N SER A 220 18.54 16.43 10.14
CA SER A 220 18.09 16.19 11.50
C SER A 220 18.04 17.52 12.26
N GLY A 221 16.97 18.29 12.07
CA GLY A 221 16.54 19.29 13.04
C GLY A 221 15.79 18.58 14.18
N PRO A 222 15.99 18.97 15.45
CA PRO A 222 15.37 18.28 16.57
C PRO A 222 13.86 18.55 16.54
N VAL A 223 13.05 17.50 16.55
CA VAL A 223 11.63 17.60 16.88
C VAL A 223 11.54 17.41 18.39
N GLY A 224 11.33 18.51 19.10
CA GLY A 224 10.90 18.52 20.50
C GLY A 224 9.41 18.27 20.63
#